data_AF-A0A368HAA7-F1
#
_entry.id   AF-A0A368HAA7-F1
#
_cell.length_a   1.000
_cell.length_b   1.000
_cell.length_c   1.000
_cell.angle_alpha   90.00
_cell.angle_beta   90.00
_cell.angle_gamma   90.00
#
_symmetry.space_group_name_H-M   'P 1'
#
loop_
_entity.id
_entity.type
_entity.pdbx_description
1 polymer ?
#
loop_
_entity_poly.entity_id
_entity_poly.type
_entity_poly.pdbx_seq_one_letter_code
_entity_poly.pdbx_strand_id
1 'polypeptide(L)'
;MKKHVFHLAWSPTAHPVEDSLKPLTDMIDIELSAVHKNLLHKNFLRVMSAQVGIVVRLLKECVDENPGMEPAFYHRLFEAWHVLVDFFHAGGKGLSTDVLETAPEHVALVKILSLNQTPTQQLIEKYYKDLLKQQVGYCEVFIFHDMVFCSVLGGGRAQRGRNVHIKQEYAPALPTFFVVSPSLVALRNSLWNEVSECKYGILNVRAYYNTSSQTLVLDVIGAKQVIPLDANGLSDPFVVIRLVPKYRYPNQVVSKTRVVSKTLNPIFDETFEFHIPPKLPPCAMLHFTVMDHDYLRSNDFAGEAFLELADVPGFGVAGGNTLRQFNLILIQPVQNNKEIIDVLTSRKEDKEALEFLRSITTAY
;
A
#
# COMPACT_ATOMS: atom_id res chain seq x y z
N MET A 1 -27.91 15.55 14.71
CA MET A 1 -26.63 14.93 14.31
C MET A 1 -26.43 14.86 12.79
N LYS A 2 -27.26 14.17 11.99
CA LYS A 2 -27.04 13.99 10.52
C LYS A 2 -26.72 15.28 9.75
N LYS A 3 -27.45 16.38 10.00
CA LYS A 3 -27.18 17.69 9.34
C LYS A 3 -25.75 18.20 9.57
N HIS A 4 -25.19 17.98 10.76
CA HIS A 4 -23.87 18.49 11.10
C HIS A 4 -22.77 17.65 10.45
N VAL A 5 -22.96 16.34 10.33
CA VAL A 5 -22.09 15.45 9.55
C VAL A 5 -22.10 15.83 8.07
N PHE A 6 -23.26 16.21 7.54
CA PHE A 6 -23.35 16.75 6.17
C PHE A 6 -22.54 18.05 6.01
N HIS A 7 -22.71 19.04 6.87
CA HIS A 7 -21.93 20.28 6.79
C HIS A 7 -20.43 20.05 6.99
N LEU A 8 -20.06 19.10 7.85
CA LEU A 8 -18.68 18.65 8.00
C LEU A 8 -18.13 18.13 6.67
N ALA A 9 -18.81 17.17 6.04
CA ALA A 9 -18.31 16.50 4.83
C ALA A 9 -18.16 17.47 3.64
N TRP A 10 -19.07 18.43 3.52
CA TRP A 10 -19.17 19.34 2.36
C TRP A 10 -18.57 20.73 2.60
N SER A 11 -17.92 20.96 3.74
CA SER A 11 -17.26 22.25 3.99
C SER A 11 -15.97 22.38 3.17
N PRO A 12 -15.59 23.60 2.76
CA PRO A 12 -14.40 23.82 1.94
C PRO A 12 -13.14 23.28 2.61
N THR A 13 -12.21 22.74 1.83
CA THR A 13 -10.93 22.18 2.33
C THR A 13 -10.10 23.18 3.14
N ALA A 14 -10.20 24.48 2.84
CA ALA A 14 -9.53 25.55 3.60
C ALA A 14 -10.15 25.81 4.98
N HIS A 15 -11.37 25.35 5.24
CA HIS A 15 -12.03 25.53 6.53
C HIS A 15 -11.58 24.41 7.50
N PRO A 16 -11.10 24.74 8.71
CA PRO A 16 -10.67 23.74 9.69
C PRO A 16 -11.77 22.73 10.06
N VAL A 17 -11.35 21.51 10.37
CA VAL A 17 -12.26 20.41 10.71
C VAL A 17 -12.90 20.65 12.07
N GLU A 18 -12.14 21.18 13.01
CA GLU A 18 -12.56 21.53 14.37
C GLU A 18 -13.70 22.56 14.34
N ASP A 19 -13.58 23.59 13.50
CA ASP A 19 -14.61 24.62 13.33
C ASP A 19 -15.88 24.03 12.70
N SER A 20 -15.71 23.11 11.74
CA SER A 20 -16.82 22.40 11.08
C SER A 20 -17.55 21.45 12.04
N LEU A 21 -16.82 20.83 12.96
CA LEU A 21 -17.32 19.92 13.97
C LEU A 21 -17.95 20.64 15.16
N LYS A 22 -17.55 21.88 15.45
CA LYS A 22 -17.99 22.64 16.62
C LYS A 22 -19.52 22.58 16.85
N PRO A 23 -20.38 22.78 15.83
CA PRO A 23 -21.83 22.69 16.04
C PRO A 23 -22.31 21.28 16.44
N LEU A 24 -21.63 20.22 15.99
CA LEU A 24 -21.92 18.83 16.39
C LEU A 24 -21.47 18.59 17.83
N THR A 25 -20.23 18.97 18.17
CA THR A 25 -19.66 18.77 19.51
C THR A 25 -20.39 19.58 20.57
N ASP A 26 -20.76 20.84 20.28
CA ASP A 26 -21.53 21.69 21.21
C ASP A 26 -22.92 21.08 21.48
N MET A 27 -23.59 20.54 20.45
CA MET A 27 -24.88 19.86 20.61
C MET A 27 -24.73 18.57 21.45
N ILE A 28 -23.72 17.75 21.19
CA ILE A 28 -23.46 16.52 21.97
C ILE A 28 -23.10 16.88 23.42
N ASP A 29 -22.28 17.92 23.64
CA ASP A 29 -21.89 18.38 24.97
C ASP A 29 -23.09 18.85 25.80
N ILE A 30 -24.03 19.59 25.18
CA ILE A 30 -25.29 19.98 25.82
C ILE A 30 -26.10 18.75 26.23
N GLU A 31 -26.27 17.77 25.33
CA GLU A 31 -27.02 16.53 25.59
C GLU A 31 -26.36 15.71 26.71
N LEU A 32 -25.04 15.52 26.67
CA LEU A 32 -24.28 14.77 27.67
C LEU A 32 -24.27 15.48 29.03
N SER A 33 -24.09 16.80 29.05
CA SER A 33 -24.10 17.60 30.28
C SER A 33 -25.44 17.54 31.01
N ALA A 34 -26.56 17.48 30.28
CA ALA A 34 -27.90 17.35 30.86
C ALA A 34 -28.11 16.03 31.60
N VAL A 35 -27.52 14.93 31.12
CA VAL A 35 -27.64 13.61 31.75
C VAL A 35 -26.55 13.34 32.79
N HIS A 36 -25.39 13.99 32.68
CA HIS A 36 -24.22 13.76 33.53
C HIS A 36 -24.54 13.91 35.03
N LYS A 37 -25.32 14.94 35.40
CA LYS A 37 -25.67 15.24 36.80
C LYS A 37 -26.61 14.21 37.43
N ASN A 38 -27.30 13.42 36.62
CA ASN A 38 -28.36 12.51 37.05
C ASN A 38 -27.95 11.03 36.99
N LEU A 39 -26.74 10.74 36.50
CA LEU A 39 -26.28 9.37 36.27
C LEU A 39 -24.99 9.09 37.04
N LEU A 40 -24.88 7.86 37.53
CA LEU A 40 -23.59 7.33 37.95
C LEU A 40 -22.63 7.32 36.76
N HIS A 41 -21.34 7.55 37.01
CA HIS A 41 -20.30 7.66 35.98
C HIS A 41 -20.32 6.48 34.98
N LYS A 42 -20.50 5.23 35.46
CA LYS A 42 -20.61 4.05 34.58
C LYS A 42 -21.80 4.12 33.62
N ASN A 43 -22.95 4.62 34.06
CA ASN A 43 -24.13 4.77 33.21
C ASN A 43 -23.94 5.93 32.22
N PHE A 44 -23.29 7.01 32.65
CA PHE A 44 -22.92 8.12 31.78
C PHE A 44 -21.99 7.66 30.63
N LEU A 45 -20.97 6.85 30.92
CA LEU A 45 -20.10 6.27 29.88
C LEU A 45 -20.86 5.40 28.87
N ARG A 46 -21.90 4.68 29.30
CA ARG A 46 -22.77 3.91 28.37
C ARG A 46 -23.56 4.82 27.45
N VAL A 47 -24.07 5.95 27.95
CA VAL A 47 -24.75 6.96 27.12
C VAL A 47 -23.76 7.58 26.13
N MET A 48 -22.56 7.92 26.57
CA MET A 48 -21.50 8.44 25.70
C MET A 48 -21.14 7.44 24.59
N SER A 49 -20.96 6.16 24.92
CA SER A 49 -20.70 5.09 23.94
C SER A 49 -21.83 4.95 22.93
N ALA A 50 -23.09 5.06 23.35
CA ALA A 50 -24.24 5.07 22.43
C ALA A 50 -24.20 6.27 21.46
N GLN A 51 -23.79 7.45 21.94
CA GLN A 51 -23.61 8.63 21.07
C GLN A 51 -22.48 8.44 20.06
N VAL A 52 -21.35 7.85 20.47
CA VAL A 52 -20.26 7.48 19.54
C VAL A 52 -20.79 6.55 18.45
N GLY A 53 -21.55 5.52 18.81
CA GLY A 53 -22.15 4.59 17.84
C GLY A 53 -23.05 5.30 16.81
N ILE A 54 -23.83 6.29 17.23
CA ILE A 54 -24.64 7.11 16.30
C ILE A 54 -23.74 7.90 15.35
N VAL A 55 -22.68 8.53 15.86
CA VAL A 55 -21.75 9.33 15.05
C VAL A 55 -21.00 8.45 14.04
N VAL A 56 -20.48 7.30 14.45
CA VAL A 56 -19.81 6.33 13.58
C VAL A 56 -20.74 5.85 12.47
N ARG A 57 -21.98 5.50 12.81
CA ARG A 57 -22.99 5.12 11.82
C ARG A 57 -23.25 6.23 10.81
N LEU A 58 -23.39 7.49 11.26
CA LEU A 58 -23.61 8.63 10.36
C LEU A 58 -22.41 8.93 9.47
N LEU A 59 -21.18 8.81 9.98
CA LEU A 59 -19.96 8.96 9.18
C LEU A 59 -19.87 7.84 8.13
N LYS A 60 -20.18 6.60 8.50
CA LYS A 60 -20.24 5.47 7.58
C LYS A 60 -21.32 5.65 6.50
N GLU A 61 -22.54 6.03 6.89
CA GLU A 61 -23.62 6.35 5.94
C GLU A 61 -23.17 7.44 4.95
N CYS A 62 -22.46 8.47 5.43
CA CYS A 62 -21.93 9.53 4.57
C CYS A 62 -20.90 9.02 3.56
N VAL A 63 -20.03 8.08 3.96
CA VAL A 63 -19.07 7.43 3.05
C VAL A 63 -19.79 6.57 2.01
N ASP A 64 -20.74 5.75 2.45
CA ASP A 64 -21.48 4.80 1.60
C ASP A 64 -22.38 5.53 0.58
N GLU A 65 -22.96 6.68 0.95
CA GLU A 65 -23.78 7.53 0.08
C GLU A 65 -22.94 8.28 -0.98
N ASN A 66 -21.62 8.43 -0.78
CA ASN A 66 -20.75 9.24 -1.63
C ASN A 66 -19.49 8.46 -2.07
N PRO A 67 -19.64 7.39 -2.88
CA PRO A 67 -18.49 6.60 -3.36
C PRO A 67 -17.70 7.37 -4.43
N GLY A 68 -16.38 7.21 -4.43
CA GLY A 68 -15.52 7.74 -5.48
C GLY A 68 -15.26 9.24 -5.44
N MET A 69 -15.58 9.91 -4.33
CA MET A 69 -15.27 11.33 -4.13
C MET A 69 -13.75 11.57 -4.10
N GLU A 70 -13.34 12.83 -4.20
CA GLU A 70 -11.92 13.19 -4.09
C GLU A 70 -11.33 12.78 -2.73
N PRO A 71 -10.04 12.40 -2.67
CA PRO A 71 -9.38 12.01 -1.42
C PRO A 71 -9.54 13.02 -0.27
N ALA A 72 -9.58 14.31 -0.58
CA ALA A 72 -9.76 15.39 0.40
C ALA A 72 -11.10 15.31 1.15
N PHE A 73 -12.17 14.81 0.51
CA PHE A 73 -13.46 14.59 1.15
C PHE A 73 -13.35 13.55 2.28
N TYR A 74 -12.72 12.41 1.99
CA TYR A 74 -12.54 11.35 2.98
C TYR A 74 -11.50 11.71 4.05
N HIS A 75 -10.46 12.46 3.68
CA HIS A 75 -9.49 12.98 4.64
C HIS A 75 -10.16 13.83 5.71
N ARG A 76 -11.10 14.69 5.30
CA ARG A 76 -11.89 15.51 6.22
C ARG A 76 -12.68 14.67 7.24
N LEU A 77 -13.31 13.59 6.78
CA LEU A 77 -14.05 12.67 7.65
C LEU A 77 -13.10 11.87 8.57
N PHE A 78 -11.91 11.53 8.08
CA PHE A 78 -10.87 10.85 8.85
C PHE A 78 -10.35 11.73 9.98
N GLU A 79 -9.95 12.97 9.68
CA GLU A 79 -9.53 13.95 10.69
C GLU A 79 -10.65 14.23 11.70
N ALA A 80 -11.90 14.33 11.21
CA ALA A 80 -13.03 14.56 12.08
C ALA A 80 -13.24 13.44 13.10
N TRP A 81 -13.00 12.19 12.69
CA TRP A 81 -13.03 11.06 13.61
C TRP A 81 -11.99 11.19 14.73
N HIS A 82 -10.76 11.65 14.43
CA HIS A 82 -9.72 11.86 15.44
C HIS A 82 -10.10 12.95 16.44
N VAL A 83 -10.62 14.08 15.96
CA VAL A 83 -11.12 15.16 16.83
C VAL A 83 -12.28 14.66 17.72
N LEU A 84 -13.16 13.81 17.18
CA LEU A 84 -14.25 13.19 17.95
C LEU A 84 -13.72 12.19 18.98
N VAL A 85 -12.69 11.40 18.66
CA VAL A 85 -12.03 10.52 19.62
C VAL A 85 -11.48 11.32 20.80
N ASP A 86 -10.78 12.43 20.54
CA ASP A 86 -10.27 13.32 21.59
C ASP A 86 -11.40 13.93 22.43
N PHE A 87 -12.48 14.38 21.76
CA PHE A 87 -13.68 14.91 22.43
C PHE A 87 -14.33 13.88 23.37
N PHE A 88 -14.54 12.65 22.91
CA PHE A 88 -15.15 11.59 23.72
C PHE A 88 -14.20 10.98 24.74
N HIS A 89 -12.89 11.08 24.53
CA HIS A 89 -11.88 10.71 25.52
C HIS A 89 -11.86 11.71 26.69
N ALA A 90 -12.07 13.00 26.39
CA ALA A 90 -12.18 14.08 27.36
C ALA A 90 -11.02 14.12 28.38
N GLY A 91 -9.78 13.86 27.91
CA GLY A 91 -8.58 13.82 28.76
C GLY A 91 -8.63 12.74 29.86
N GLY A 92 -9.19 11.57 29.54
CA GLY A 92 -9.30 10.42 30.44
C GLY A 92 -10.54 10.42 31.34
N LYS A 93 -11.42 11.42 31.22
CA LYS A 93 -12.69 11.50 31.97
C LYS A 93 -13.87 10.88 31.21
N GLY A 94 -13.72 10.61 29.92
CA GLY A 94 -14.71 9.99 29.07
C GLY A 94 -14.39 8.53 28.78
N LEU A 95 -14.58 8.11 27.54
CA LEU A 95 -14.25 6.76 27.10
C LEU A 95 -12.72 6.58 27.00
N SER A 96 -12.22 5.39 27.31
CA SER A 96 -10.81 5.06 27.06
C SER A 96 -10.51 5.02 25.56
N THR A 97 -9.30 5.43 25.17
CA THR A 97 -8.82 5.34 23.78
C THR A 97 -8.93 3.92 23.22
N ASP A 98 -8.60 2.90 24.02
CA ASP A 98 -8.75 1.49 23.65
C ASP A 98 -10.16 1.14 23.15
N VAL A 99 -11.21 1.53 23.89
CA VAL A 99 -12.61 1.33 23.48
C VAL A 99 -12.96 2.11 22.20
N LEU A 100 -12.39 3.30 22.02
CA LEU A 100 -12.64 4.14 20.85
C LEU A 100 -11.90 3.64 19.59
N GLU A 101 -10.78 2.95 19.73
CA GLU A 101 -9.93 2.53 18.62
C GLU A 101 -10.11 1.06 18.25
N THR A 102 -10.47 0.19 19.20
CA THR A 102 -10.55 -1.26 18.97
C THR A 102 -11.94 -1.76 18.61
N ALA A 103 -12.99 -0.94 18.80
CA ALA A 103 -14.35 -1.33 18.48
C ALA A 103 -14.47 -1.69 16.98
N PRO A 104 -15.07 -2.86 16.62
CA PRO A 104 -15.07 -3.34 15.23
C PRO A 104 -15.65 -2.36 14.22
N GLU A 105 -16.71 -1.64 14.59
CA GLU A 105 -17.34 -0.64 13.72
C GLU A 105 -16.43 0.57 13.48
N HIS A 106 -15.63 0.95 14.47
CA HIS A 106 -14.70 2.08 14.39
C HIS A 106 -13.49 1.68 13.55
N VAL A 107 -12.92 0.49 13.81
CA VAL A 107 -11.83 -0.07 13.01
C VAL A 107 -12.24 -0.16 11.54
N ALA A 108 -13.45 -0.64 11.25
CA ALA A 108 -13.99 -0.70 9.89
C ALA A 108 -14.12 0.69 9.26
N LEU A 109 -14.66 1.68 9.98
CA LEU A 109 -14.77 3.06 9.51
C LEU A 109 -13.39 3.67 9.19
N VAL A 110 -12.45 3.58 10.14
CA VAL A 110 -11.07 4.09 9.99
C VAL A 110 -10.37 3.43 8.81
N LYS A 111 -10.55 2.11 8.63
CA LYS A 111 -10.00 1.37 7.49
C LYS A 111 -10.53 1.90 6.16
N ILE A 112 -11.85 2.07 6.02
CA ILE A 112 -12.47 2.57 4.79
C ILE A 112 -12.03 4.02 4.52
N LEU A 113 -12.03 4.88 5.53
CA LEU A 113 -11.59 6.27 5.40
C LEU A 113 -10.11 6.37 5.03
N SER A 114 -9.26 5.55 5.66
CA SER A 114 -7.82 5.47 5.36
C SER A 114 -7.56 5.10 3.91
N LEU A 115 -8.26 4.09 3.38
CA LEU A 115 -8.11 3.71 1.98
C LEU A 115 -8.64 4.80 1.03
N ASN A 116 -9.82 5.36 1.30
CA ASN A 116 -10.45 6.32 0.39
C ASN A 116 -9.77 7.70 0.39
N GLN A 117 -9.15 8.13 1.51
CA GLN A 117 -8.36 9.37 1.56
C GLN A 117 -6.96 9.23 0.92
N THR A 118 -6.52 8.00 0.63
CA THR A 118 -5.19 7.78 0.07
C THR A 118 -5.17 8.16 -1.41
N PRO A 119 -4.26 9.01 -1.89
CA PRO A 119 -4.15 9.38 -3.31
C PRO A 119 -3.97 8.15 -4.22
N THR A 120 -4.45 8.23 -5.46
CA THR A 120 -4.45 7.11 -6.42
C THR A 120 -3.06 6.52 -6.62
N GLN A 121 -2.06 7.38 -6.80
CA GLN A 121 -0.67 6.96 -6.90
C GLN A 121 -0.23 6.10 -5.70
N GLN A 122 -0.51 6.54 -4.46
CA GLN A 122 -0.10 5.80 -3.26
C GLN A 122 -0.87 4.48 -3.09
N LEU A 123 -2.13 4.41 -3.52
CA LEU A 123 -2.89 3.15 -3.55
C LEU A 123 -2.27 2.14 -4.53
N ILE A 124 -1.84 2.59 -5.71
CA ILE A 124 -1.15 1.76 -6.70
C ILE A 124 0.20 1.28 -6.15
N GLU A 125 0.95 2.16 -5.48
CA GLU A 125 2.19 1.78 -4.80
C GLU A 125 1.95 0.72 -3.71
N LYS A 126 0.90 0.89 -2.90
CA LYS A 126 0.50 -0.08 -1.88
C LYS A 126 0.15 -1.43 -2.51
N TYR A 127 -0.60 -1.43 -3.61
CA TYR A 127 -0.96 -2.64 -4.36
C TYR A 127 0.28 -3.47 -4.76
N TYR A 128 1.28 -2.84 -5.38
CA TYR A 128 2.50 -3.55 -5.79
C TYR A 128 3.37 -3.98 -4.59
N LYS A 129 3.43 -3.18 -3.53
CA LYS A 129 4.10 -3.57 -2.28
C LYS A 129 3.45 -4.81 -1.66
N ASP A 130 2.13 -4.89 -1.68
CA ASP A 130 1.41 -6.05 -1.13
C ASP A 130 1.64 -7.31 -1.98
N LEU A 131 1.80 -7.18 -3.30
CA LEU A 131 2.24 -8.29 -4.17
C LEU A 131 3.66 -8.76 -3.86
N LEU A 132 4.61 -7.83 -3.64
CA LEU A 132 5.97 -8.19 -3.23
C LEU A 132 6.01 -8.90 -1.86
N LYS A 133 5.18 -8.47 -0.90
CA LYS A 133 5.06 -9.14 0.41
C LYS A 133 4.53 -10.57 0.27
N GLN A 134 3.54 -10.78 -0.61
CA GLN A 134 3.03 -12.11 -0.92
C GLN A 134 4.13 -13.01 -1.51
N GLN A 135 4.93 -12.46 -2.44
CA GLN A 135 6.04 -13.19 -3.07
C GLN A 135 7.11 -13.65 -2.07
N VAL A 136 7.47 -12.81 -1.10
CA VAL A 136 8.52 -13.16 -0.11
C VAL A 136 7.95 -13.95 1.08
N GLY A 137 6.63 -14.19 1.13
CA GLY A 137 5.98 -15.00 2.16
C GLY A 137 6.04 -14.40 3.55
N TYR A 138 5.71 -13.12 3.72
CA TYR A 138 5.81 -12.48 5.03
C TYR A 138 4.68 -12.86 6.01
N CYS A 139 5.08 -13.35 7.20
CA CYS A 139 4.34 -13.21 8.45
C CYS A 139 3.97 -11.74 8.69
N GLU A 140 2.68 -11.46 8.90
CA GLU A 140 2.21 -10.18 9.43
C GLU A 140 2.71 -10.00 10.88
N VAL A 141 3.79 -9.26 11.06
CA VAL A 141 3.97 -8.49 12.29
C VAL A 141 4.42 -7.10 11.87
N PHE A 142 3.65 -6.08 12.27
CA PHE A 142 3.89 -4.64 12.07
C PHE A 142 3.46 -4.02 10.73
N ILE A 143 2.15 -3.93 10.50
CA ILE A 143 1.55 -2.80 9.75
C ILE A 143 0.31 -2.33 10.49
N PHE A 144 0.49 -1.66 11.63
CA PHE A 144 -0.56 -0.81 12.21
C PHE A 144 -0.01 0.40 12.96
N HIS A 145 1.30 0.45 13.25
CA HIS A 145 1.87 1.49 14.11
C HIS A 145 2.42 2.73 13.36
N ASP A 146 2.72 2.63 12.06
CA ASP A 146 3.41 3.72 11.33
C ASP A 146 2.48 4.76 10.67
N MET A 147 1.16 4.53 10.57
CA MET A 147 0.25 5.55 10.03
C MET A 147 -0.25 6.53 11.10
N VAL A 148 -0.15 6.21 12.39
CA VAL A 148 -0.65 7.08 13.47
C VAL A 148 0.39 8.13 13.89
N PHE A 149 1.67 7.94 13.57
CA PHE A 149 2.74 8.78 14.13
C PHE A 149 3.11 10.02 13.31
N CYS A 150 2.55 10.22 12.10
CA CYS A 150 2.94 11.35 11.24
C CYS A 150 2.22 12.68 11.54
N SER A 151 1.26 12.73 12.49
CA SER A 151 0.47 13.95 12.74
C SER A 151 0.63 14.57 14.14
N VAL A 152 1.47 14.02 15.05
CA VAL A 152 1.49 14.45 16.47
C VAL A 152 2.82 15.10 16.92
N LEU A 153 3.60 15.69 16.01
CA LEU A 153 4.76 16.52 16.39
C LEU A 153 4.67 17.93 15.81
N GLY A 154 3.65 18.67 16.27
CA GLY A 154 3.46 20.09 15.97
C GLY A 154 2.86 20.85 17.14
N GLY A 155 3.54 20.90 18.28
CA GLY A 155 2.98 21.55 19.48
C GLY A 155 4.01 21.93 20.55
N GLY A 156 4.98 22.78 20.23
CA GLY A 156 5.97 23.31 21.18
C GLY A 156 5.77 24.80 21.46
N ARG A 157 5.30 25.15 22.66
CA ARG A 157 5.15 26.52 23.20
C ARG A 157 6.46 27.32 23.13
N ALA A 158 6.43 28.50 22.51
CA ALA A 158 7.52 29.47 22.56
C ALA A 158 7.40 30.41 23.78
N GLN A 159 8.39 30.37 24.69
CA GLN A 159 8.63 31.43 25.66
C GLN A 159 9.73 32.38 25.16
N ARG A 160 9.51 33.69 25.35
CA ARG A 160 10.42 34.79 25.03
C ARG A 160 11.67 34.78 25.93
N GLY A 161 12.86 35.05 25.37
CA GLY A 161 13.99 35.54 26.14
C GLY A 161 15.37 35.58 25.46
N ARG A 162 15.73 36.77 24.95
CA ARG A 162 17.08 37.36 24.77
C ARG A 162 17.97 36.94 23.58
N ASN A 163 18.40 37.99 22.89
CA ASN A 163 19.43 38.09 21.85
C ASN A 163 20.79 37.53 22.29
N VAL A 164 21.38 36.67 21.45
CA VAL A 164 22.82 36.61 21.19
C VAL A 164 23.03 36.32 19.70
N HIS A 165 23.80 37.18 19.04
CA HIS A 165 24.21 37.08 17.65
C HIS A 165 25.41 36.13 17.54
N ILE A 166 25.31 35.02 16.78
CA ILE A 166 26.48 34.24 16.31
C ILE A 166 26.23 33.78 14.86
N LYS A 167 27.29 33.90 14.05
CA LYS A 167 27.40 33.66 12.60
C LYS A 167 27.19 32.19 12.17
N GLN A 168 26.60 32.05 10.98
CA GLN A 168 26.97 31.19 9.83
C GLN A 168 27.04 29.65 9.98
N GLU A 169 26.39 28.99 9.01
CA GLU A 169 26.59 27.61 8.53
C GLU A 169 25.73 26.48 9.16
N TYR A 170 25.52 25.43 8.36
CA TYR A 170 24.77 24.16 8.57
C TYR A 170 23.36 24.04 7.95
N ALA A 171 23.34 23.38 6.78
CA ALA A 171 22.21 22.62 6.26
C ALA A 171 21.88 21.43 7.19
N PRO A 172 20.61 21.07 7.40
CA PRO A 172 20.28 19.89 8.18
C PRO A 172 20.55 18.62 7.34
N ALA A 173 21.48 17.81 7.85
CA ALA A 173 21.77 16.47 7.39
C ALA A 173 20.53 15.56 7.50
N LEU A 174 20.28 14.79 6.44
CA LEU A 174 19.42 13.61 6.48
C LEU A 174 20.08 12.57 7.42
N PRO A 175 19.35 11.89 8.32
CA PRO A 175 19.92 10.76 9.03
C PRO A 175 20.02 9.57 8.06
N THR A 176 21.24 9.35 7.57
CA THR A 176 21.69 8.04 7.11
C THR A 176 21.83 7.08 8.31
N PHE A 177 21.87 5.78 8.02
CA PHE A 177 22.05 4.63 8.92
C PHE A 177 20.77 3.91 9.40
N PHE A 178 20.21 3.07 8.51
CA PHE A 178 19.69 1.77 8.94
C PHE A 178 20.83 0.74 8.81
N VAL A 179 21.57 0.53 9.91
CA VAL A 179 22.39 -0.67 10.04
C VAL A 179 21.45 -1.79 10.48
N VAL A 180 21.08 -2.67 9.56
CA VAL A 180 20.35 -3.89 9.90
C VAL A 180 21.27 -4.74 10.78
N SER A 181 20.85 -5.04 12.02
CA SER A 181 21.70 -5.79 12.94
C SER A 181 22.02 -7.19 12.38
N PRO A 182 23.20 -7.77 12.70
CA PRO A 182 23.53 -9.15 12.34
C PRO A 182 22.49 -10.17 12.84
N SER A 183 21.79 -9.87 13.94
CA SER A 183 20.68 -10.65 14.47
C SER A 183 19.42 -10.61 13.60
N LEU A 184 19.12 -9.51 12.92
CA LEU A 184 18.03 -9.43 11.93
C LEU A 184 18.38 -10.16 10.62
N VAL A 185 19.66 -10.16 10.22
CA VAL A 185 20.14 -10.97 9.09
C VAL A 185 20.09 -12.47 9.40
N ALA A 186 20.42 -12.85 10.64
CA ALA A 186 20.28 -14.22 11.12
C ALA A 186 18.81 -14.64 11.26
N LEU A 187 17.93 -13.74 11.71
CA LEU A 187 16.48 -13.97 11.76
C LEU A 187 15.90 -14.12 10.34
N ARG A 188 16.34 -13.28 9.39
CA ARG A 188 16.03 -13.44 7.96
C ARG A 188 16.46 -14.83 7.51
N ASN A 189 17.72 -15.21 7.67
CA ASN A 189 18.20 -16.51 7.20
C ASN A 189 17.54 -17.72 7.93
N SER A 190 17.09 -17.54 9.19
CA SER A 190 16.37 -18.56 9.96
C SER A 190 14.89 -18.66 9.58
N LEU A 191 14.23 -17.54 9.27
CA LEU A 191 12.84 -17.50 8.76
C LEU A 191 12.76 -17.99 7.31
N TRP A 192 13.82 -17.82 6.52
CA TRP A 192 13.96 -18.44 5.19
C TRP A 192 14.08 -19.98 5.24
N ASN A 193 14.38 -20.58 6.41
CA ASN A 193 14.41 -22.03 6.59
C ASN A 193 13.03 -22.62 6.94
N GLU A 194 12.05 -21.83 7.37
CA GLU A 194 10.64 -22.22 7.37
C GLU A 194 10.03 -21.85 6.01
N VAL A 195 10.58 -22.48 4.97
CA VAL A 195 10.30 -22.25 3.55
C VAL A 195 8.79 -22.18 3.31
N SER A 196 8.32 -20.99 2.92
CA SER A 196 7.11 -20.83 2.10
C SER A 196 7.19 -21.86 0.99
N GLU A 197 6.32 -22.88 1.03
CA GLU A 197 6.24 -23.89 -0.01
C GLU A 197 6.12 -23.17 -1.34
N CYS A 198 7.14 -23.27 -2.21
CA CYS A 198 7.19 -22.58 -3.50
C CYS A 198 6.26 -23.29 -4.49
N LYS A 199 4.96 -23.31 -4.15
CA LYS A 199 3.91 -24.12 -4.77
C LYS A 199 3.83 -23.93 -6.28
N TYR A 200 4.12 -22.73 -6.75
CA TYR A 200 4.04 -22.36 -8.17
C TYR A 200 5.39 -22.35 -8.89
N GLY A 201 6.47 -22.67 -8.17
CA GLY A 201 7.84 -22.67 -8.68
C GLY A 201 8.62 -21.40 -8.37
N ILE A 202 9.84 -21.35 -8.91
CA ILE A 202 10.80 -20.25 -8.71
C ILE A 202 11.38 -19.84 -10.06
N LEU A 203 11.28 -18.55 -10.41
CA LEU A 203 11.89 -17.95 -11.59
C LEU A 203 13.27 -17.38 -11.26
N ASN A 204 14.29 -17.74 -12.04
CA ASN A 204 15.67 -17.32 -11.84
C ASN A 204 16.04 -16.31 -12.92
N VAL A 205 16.36 -15.08 -12.51
CA VAL A 205 16.73 -13.99 -13.42
C VAL A 205 18.01 -13.30 -12.96
N ARG A 206 18.73 -12.66 -13.89
CA ARG A 206 19.77 -11.69 -13.56
C ARG A 206 19.41 -10.35 -14.15
N ALA A 207 19.69 -9.28 -13.42
CA ALA A 207 19.47 -7.94 -13.94
C ALA A 207 20.60 -7.00 -13.52
N TYR A 208 20.91 -6.05 -14.40
CA TYR A 208 21.70 -4.87 -14.08
C TYR A 208 21.27 -3.71 -14.97
N TYR A 209 21.44 -2.50 -14.46
CA TYR A 209 21.17 -1.28 -15.20
C TYR A 209 22.46 -0.60 -15.62
N ASN A 210 22.60 -0.37 -16.91
CA ASN A 210 23.69 0.41 -17.47
C ASN A 210 23.27 1.88 -17.54
N THR A 211 23.76 2.69 -16.59
CA THR A 211 23.46 4.13 -16.53
C THR A 211 23.96 4.89 -17.76
N SER A 212 25.07 4.47 -18.37
CA SER A 212 25.66 5.14 -19.53
C SER A 212 24.80 5.03 -20.78
N SER A 213 24.20 3.86 -21.01
CA SER A 213 23.28 3.62 -22.14
C SER A 213 21.81 3.80 -21.77
N GLN A 214 21.50 4.03 -20.49
CA GLN A 214 20.15 4.05 -19.94
C GLN A 214 19.37 2.77 -20.26
N THR A 215 20.05 1.63 -20.18
CA THR A 215 19.48 0.32 -20.56
C THR A 215 19.46 -0.60 -19.35
N LEU A 216 18.31 -1.17 -19.04
CA LEU A 216 18.17 -2.32 -18.17
C LEU A 216 18.41 -3.58 -18.98
N VAL A 217 19.42 -4.36 -18.59
CA VAL A 217 19.71 -5.67 -19.18
C VAL A 217 19.21 -6.74 -18.22
N LEU A 218 18.39 -7.65 -18.75
CA LEU A 218 17.72 -8.71 -18.02
C LEU A 218 18.02 -10.05 -18.68
N ASP A 219 18.66 -10.96 -17.95
CA ASP A 219 18.78 -12.36 -18.33
C ASP A 219 17.68 -13.16 -17.65
N VAL A 220 16.82 -13.79 -18.44
CA VAL A 220 15.90 -14.82 -17.95
C VAL A 220 16.61 -16.16 -18.07
N ILE A 221 17.11 -16.69 -16.95
CA ILE A 221 17.92 -17.92 -16.95
C ILE A 221 17.02 -19.14 -17.10
N GLY A 222 16.02 -19.28 -16.24
CA GLY A 222 15.20 -20.48 -16.15
C GLY A 222 14.20 -20.43 -15.02
N ALA A 223 13.34 -21.44 -14.92
CA ALA A 223 12.45 -21.65 -13.80
C ALA A 223 12.62 -23.05 -13.23
N LYS A 224 12.22 -23.25 -11.98
CA LYS A 224 12.24 -24.56 -11.31
C LYS A 224 10.89 -24.85 -10.69
N GLN A 225 10.49 -26.12 -10.74
CA GLN A 225 9.25 -26.62 -10.13
C GLN A 225 8.01 -25.82 -10.56
N VAL A 226 7.93 -25.44 -11.83
CA VAL A 226 6.71 -24.86 -12.41
C VAL A 226 5.56 -25.87 -12.22
N ILE A 227 4.34 -25.37 -12.01
CA ILE A 227 3.19 -26.26 -11.85
C ILE A 227 2.89 -27.04 -13.14
N PRO A 228 2.50 -28.32 -13.04
CA PRO A 228 2.04 -29.07 -14.19
C PRO A 228 0.64 -28.60 -14.58
N LEU A 229 0.49 -28.12 -15.80
CA LEU A 229 -0.79 -27.65 -16.34
C LEU A 229 -1.33 -28.59 -17.44
N ASP A 230 -0.45 -29.33 -18.11
CA ASP A 230 -0.83 -30.33 -19.11
C ASP A 230 -1.28 -31.67 -18.52
N ALA A 231 -2.12 -32.39 -19.27
CA ALA A 231 -2.56 -33.75 -18.95
C ALA A 231 -1.40 -34.78 -18.85
N ASN A 232 -0.23 -34.46 -19.40
CA ASN A 232 0.97 -35.30 -19.33
C ASN A 232 1.73 -35.14 -17.99
N GLY A 233 1.31 -34.23 -17.11
CA GLY A 233 1.99 -33.92 -15.85
C GLY A 233 3.22 -33.02 -15.99
N LEU A 234 3.38 -32.34 -17.13
CA LEU A 234 4.41 -31.37 -17.46
C LEU A 234 3.74 -30.05 -17.91
N SER A 235 4.53 -29.15 -18.47
CA SER A 235 4.09 -27.91 -19.13
C SER A 235 5.06 -27.55 -20.25
N ASP A 236 4.64 -26.68 -21.14
CA ASP A 236 5.40 -25.99 -22.18
C ASP A 236 5.61 -24.50 -21.78
N PRO A 237 6.36 -24.20 -20.70
CA PRO A 237 6.44 -22.85 -20.14
C PRO A 237 7.14 -21.83 -21.04
N PHE A 238 6.66 -20.59 -20.98
CA PHE A 238 7.34 -19.38 -21.45
C PHE A 238 7.08 -18.21 -20.50
N VAL A 239 7.94 -17.19 -20.54
CA VAL A 239 7.84 -16.01 -19.66
C VAL A 239 7.49 -14.79 -20.48
N VAL A 240 6.43 -14.09 -20.07
CA VAL A 240 6.07 -12.76 -20.55
C VAL A 240 6.64 -11.72 -19.58
N ILE A 241 7.32 -10.71 -20.11
CA ILE A 241 8.03 -9.68 -19.32
C ILE A 241 7.41 -8.33 -19.63
N ARG A 242 7.02 -7.60 -18.58
CA ARG A 242 6.38 -6.28 -18.68
C ARG A 242 6.98 -5.31 -17.68
N LEU A 243 7.15 -4.05 -18.06
CA LEU A 243 7.36 -2.98 -17.09
C LEU A 243 6.02 -2.53 -16.52
N VAL A 244 5.94 -2.44 -15.21
CA VAL A 244 4.74 -2.02 -14.49
C VAL A 244 5.06 -0.85 -13.54
N PRO A 245 4.11 0.07 -13.30
CA PRO A 245 2.77 0.12 -13.89
C PRO A 245 2.77 0.48 -15.38
N LYS A 246 1.98 -0.22 -16.20
CA LYS A 246 2.01 -0.11 -17.68
C LYS A 246 1.79 1.32 -18.20
N TYR A 247 0.90 2.08 -17.57
CA TYR A 247 0.60 3.46 -17.98
C TYR A 247 1.81 4.41 -17.82
N ARG A 248 2.81 4.05 -17.00
CA ARG A 248 4.09 4.78 -16.89
C ARG A 248 5.11 4.38 -17.95
N TYR A 249 4.85 3.28 -18.66
CA TYR A 249 5.70 2.74 -19.72
C TYR A 249 4.89 2.42 -21.00
N PRO A 250 4.10 3.37 -21.55
CA PRO A 250 3.15 3.09 -22.63
C PRO A 250 3.81 2.64 -23.94
N ASN A 251 5.05 3.07 -24.17
CA ASN A 251 5.81 2.76 -25.38
C ASN A 251 6.68 1.50 -25.24
N GLN A 252 6.74 0.89 -24.05
CA GLN A 252 7.55 -0.30 -23.85
C GLN A 252 6.86 -1.52 -24.43
N VAL A 253 7.55 -2.20 -25.34
CA VAL A 253 7.07 -3.44 -25.95
C VAL A 253 7.13 -4.58 -24.93
N VAL A 254 6.10 -5.41 -24.90
CA VAL A 254 6.05 -6.63 -24.10
C VAL A 254 7.01 -7.65 -24.70
N SER A 255 7.97 -8.13 -23.90
CA SER A 255 8.93 -9.15 -24.31
C SER A 255 8.46 -10.54 -23.89
N LYS A 256 8.84 -11.56 -24.65
CA LYS A 256 8.54 -12.96 -24.34
C LYS A 256 9.76 -13.83 -24.60
N THR A 257 9.98 -14.83 -23.76
CA THR A 257 10.93 -15.90 -24.06
C THR A 257 10.37 -16.85 -25.11
N ARG A 258 11.22 -17.73 -25.63
CA ARG A 258 10.79 -18.92 -26.34
C ARG A 258 10.06 -19.87 -25.39
N VAL A 259 9.21 -20.69 -26.00
CA VAL A 259 8.53 -21.82 -25.34
C VAL A 259 9.53 -22.95 -25.17
N VAL A 260 9.60 -23.52 -23.97
CA VAL A 260 10.41 -24.70 -23.68
C VAL A 260 9.47 -25.86 -23.41
N SER A 261 9.42 -26.84 -24.33
CA SER A 261 8.41 -27.88 -24.24
C SER A 261 8.69 -28.95 -23.18
N LYS A 262 7.61 -29.45 -22.57
CA LYS A 262 7.53 -30.66 -21.74
C LYS A 262 8.52 -30.66 -20.59
N THR A 263 8.50 -29.60 -19.79
CA THR A 263 9.37 -29.48 -18.62
C THR A 263 8.77 -28.61 -17.53
N LEU A 264 9.00 -29.00 -16.27
CA LEU A 264 8.71 -28.18 -15.10
C LEU A 264 9.95 -27.37 -14.63
N ASN A 265 11.09 -27.54 -15.32
CA ASN A 265 12.35 -26.87 -15.03
C ASN A 265 12.95 -26.27 -16.31
N PRO A 266 12.28 -25.32 -16.96
CA PRO A 266 12.75 -24.75 -18.21
C PRO A 266 14.05 -23.97 -18.02
N ILE A 267 14.94 -24.09 -19.01
CA ILE A 267 16.11 -23.22 -19.16
C ILE A 267 15.83 -22.35 -20.38
N PHE A 268 15.71 -21.05 -20.16
CA PHE A 268 15.45 -20.07 -21.23
C PHE A 268 16.77 -19.54 -21.78
N ASP A 269 17.65 -19.08 -20.88
CA ASP A 269 18.94 -18.44 -21.19
C ASP A 269 18.81 -17.34 -22.27
N GLU A 270 17.87 -16.42 -22.04
CA GLU A 270 17.55 -15.33 -22.96
C GLU A 270 17.79 -13.96 -22.30
N THR A 271 18.46 -13.06 -23.04
CA THR A 271 18.74 -11.69 -22.60
C THR A 271 17.81 -10.70 -23.28
N PHE A 272 17.29 -9.76 -22.51
CA PHE A 272 16.40 -8.70 -22.95
C PHE A 272 16.96 -7.33 -22.53
N GLU A 273 16.73 -6.33 -23.36
CA GLU A 273 17.16 -4.96 -23.10
C GLU A 273 15.96 -4.01 -23.10
N PHE A 274 15.85 -3.20 -22.06
CA PHE A 274 14.79 -2.22 -21.89
C PHE A 274 15.41 -0.83 -21.75
N HIS A 275 14.99 0.13 -22.57
CA HIS A 275 15.43 1.51 -22.42
C HIS A 275 14.60 2.20 -21.34
N ILE A 276 15.22 2.51 -20.20
CA ILE A 276 14.53 3.03 -19.01
C ILE A 276 15.26 4.29 -18.56
N PRO A 277 14.57 5.41 -18.34
CA PRO A 277 15.21 6.62 -17.83
C PRO A 277 15.80 6.38 -16.44
N PRO A 278 16.93 7.03 -16.08
CA PRO A 278 17.60 6.79 -14.81
C PRO A 278 16.77 7.23 -13.60
N LYS A 279 15.85 8.19 -13.81
CA LYS A 279 14.87 8.60 -12.81
C LYS A 279 13.67 7.65 -12.87
N LEU A 280 13.66 6.67 -11.98
CA LEU A 280 12.56 5.72 -11.87
C LEU A 280 11.30 6.39 -11.30
N PRO A 281 10.11 6.10 -11.85
CA PRO A 281 8.87 6.42 -11.17
C PRO A 281 8.73 5.57 -9.89
N PRO A 282 7.93 6.03 -8.91
CA PRO A 282 7.63 5.22 -7.72
C PRO A 282 7.01 3.87 -8.07
N CYS A 283 7.46 2.83 -7.36
CA CYS A 283 7.03 1.44 -7.56
C CYS A 283 7.18 0.92 -9.00
N ALA A 284 8.25 1.35 -9.70
CA ALA A 284 8.64 0.77 -10.97
C ALA A 284 9.13 -0.68 -10.77
N MET A 285 8.52 -1.63 -11.48
CA MET A 285 8.86 -3.04 -11.36
C MET A 285 8.90 -3.74 -12.72
N LEU A 286 9.65 -4.83 -12.78
CA LEU A 286 9.46 -5.87 -13.79
C LEU A 286 8.39 -6.85 -13.28
N HIS A 287 7.38 -7.08 -14.11
CA HIS A 287 6.38 -8.13 -13.94
C HIS A 287 6.70 -9.27 -14.89
N PHE A 288 6.81 -10.46 -14.31
CA PHE A 288 7.02 -11.71 -15.02
C PHE A 288 5.75 -12.54 -14.92
N THR A 289 5.23 -12.98 -16.05
CA THR A 289 4.09 -13.91 -16.10
C THR A 289 4.58 -15.19 -16.76
N VAL A 290 4.64 -16.27 -15.98
CA VAL A 290 4.93 -17.61 -16.50
C VAL A 290 3.62 -18.21 -16.99
N MET A 291 3.61 -18.58 -18.26
CA MET A 291 2.46 -19.14 -18.96
C MET A 291 2.83 -20.50 -19.53
N ASP A 292 1.85 -21.38 -19.67
CA ASP A 292 1.96 -22.63 -20.41
C ASP A 292 1.42 -22.47 -21.83
N HIS A 293 2.17 -22.94 -22.83
CA HIS A 293 1.77 -22.82 -24.21
C HIS A 293 0.95 -24.02 -24.68
N ASP A 294 -0.33 -23.75 -24.98
CA ASP A 294 -1.22 -24.73 -25.57
C ASP A 294 -1.39 -24.53 -27.09
N TYR A 295 -1.19 -25.59 -27.87
CA TYR A 295 -1.39 -25.55 -29.32
C TYR A 295 -2.87 -25.48 -29.74
N LEU A 296 -3.77 -26.02 -28.92
CA LEU A 296 -5.20 -26.18 -29.24
C LEU A 296 -6.13 -25.33 -28.37
N ARG A 297 -5.62 -24.75 -27.29
CA ARG A 297 -6.37 -23.96 -26.30
C ARG A 297 -5.71 -22.60 -26.07
N SER A 298 -6.35 -21.77 -25.25
CA SER A 298 -5.70 -20.59 -24.68
C SER A 298 -4.58 -21.02 -23.74
N ASN A 299 -3.47 -20.29 -23.75
CA ASN A 299 -2.35 -20.52 -22.83
C ASN A 299 -2.80 -20.45 -21.36
N ASP A 300 -2.38 -21.40 -20.54
CA ASP A 300 -2.71 -21.47 -19.12
C ASP A 300 -1.73 -20.67 -18.25
N PHE A 301 -2.23 -20.08 -17.17
CA PHE A 301 -1.41 -19.28 -16.26
C PHE A 301 -0.71 -20.16 -15.21
N ALA A 302 0.62 -20.15 -15.20
CA ALA A 302 1.40 -20.93 -14.23
C ALA A 302 1.67 -20.16 -12.94
N GLY A 303 2.03 -18.88 -13.06
CA GLY A 303 2.33 -18.01 -11.92
C GLY A 303 2.95 -16.69 -12.36
N GLU A 304 2.98 -15.71 -11.46
CA GLU A 304 3.60 -14.42 -11.68
C GLU A 304 4.66 -14.11 -10.64
N ALA A 305 5.59 -13.23 -10.99
CA ALA A 305 6.59 -12.70 -10.09
C ALA A 305 6.89 -11.23 -10.40
N PHE A 306 7.40 -10.53 -9.39
CA PHE A 306 7.73 -9.11 -9.45
C PHE A 306 9.16 -8.87 -8.97
N LEU A 307 9.85 -7.95 -9.63
CA LEU A 307 11.17 -7.45 -9.24
C LEU A 307 11.15 -5.93 -9.25
N GLU A 308 11.40 -5.32 -8.10
CA GLU A 308 11.48 -3.87 -8.00
C GLU A 308 12.75 -3.36 -8.70
N LEU A 309 12.60 -2.35 -9.57
CA LEU A 309 13.75 -1.81 -10.31
C LEU A 309 14.75 -1.13 -9.37
N ALA A 310 14.32 -0.64 -8.22
CA ALA A 310 15.20 -0.06 -7.21
C ALA A 310 16.19 -1.09 -6.60
N ASP A 311 15.85 -2.39 -6.63
CA ASP A 311 16.72 -3.46 -6.13
C ASP A 311 17.76 -3.93 -7.17
N VAL A 312 17.62 -3.48 -8.42
CA VAL A 312 18.52 -3.82 -9.51
C VAL A 312 19.78 -2.96 -9.44
N PRO A 313 20.99 -3.57 -9.44
CA PRO A 313 22.24 -2.82 -9.38
C PRO A 313 22.37 -1.89 -10.59
N GLY A 314 22.89 -0.68 -10.35
CA GLY A 314 23.06 0.37 -11.36
C GLY A 314 22.01 1.50 -11.29
N PHE A 315 20.88 1.28 -10.61
CA PHE A 315 19.95 2.36 -10.27
C PHE A 315 20.39 3.04 -8.95
N GLY A 316 20.51 4.37 -8.95
CA GLY A 316 20.64 5.21 -7.74
C GLY A 316 21.97 5.15 -6.94
N VAL A 317 22.78 4.09 -7.05
CA VAL A 317 24.01 3.93 -6.27
C VAL A 317 25.19 3.61 -7.18
N ALA A 318 26.32 4.29 -6.95
CA ALA A 318 27.62 4.08 -7.62
C ALA A 318 28.27 2.75 -7.24
N GLY A 319 27.60 1.63 -7.52
CA GLY A 319 27.99 0.29 -7.10
C GLY A 319 27.87 -0.72 -8.22
N GLY A 320 28.88 -0.72 -9.11
CA GLY A 320 29.29 -1.85 -9.94
C GLY A 320 28.33 -2.35 -11.04
N ASN A 321 28.86 -2.54 -12.25
CA ASN A 321 28.19 -3.20 -13.38
C ASN A 321 28.02 -4.73 -13.17
N THR A 322 27.89 -5.19 -11.92
CA THR A 322 27.88 -6.63 -11.61
C THR A 322 26.45 -7.14 -11.72
N LEU A 323 26.23 -8.06 -12.66
CA LEU A 323 24.99 -8.83 -12.80
C LEU A 323 24.60 -9.45 -11.45
N ARG A 324 23.45 -9.08 -10.91
CA ARG A 324 22.88 -9.69 -9.70
C ARG A 324 21.85 -10.73 -10.09
N GLN A 325 21.94 -11.92 -9.50
CA GLN A 325 20.93 -12.97 -9.64
C GLN A 325 19.82 -12.83 -8.59
N PHE A 326 18.59 -13.04 -9.02
CA PHE A 326 17.38 -13.01 -8.22
C PHE A 326 16.64 -14.34 -8.40
N ASN A 327 16.20 -14.92 -7.29
CA ASN A 327 15.33 -16.10 -7.26
C ASN A 327 13.95 -15.62 -6.83
N LEU A 328 13.05 -15.43 -7.79
CA LEU A 328 11.73 -14.88 -7.58
C LEU A 328 10.74 -16.03 -7.38
N ILE A 329 10.07 -16.06 -6.23
CA ILE A 329 9.02 -17.05 -5.96
C ILE A 329 7.81 -16.73 -6.83
N LEU A 330 7.25 -17.73 -7.50
CA LEU A 330 6.03 -17.54 -8.27
C LEU A 330 4.81 -17.52 -7.33
N ILE A 331 3.93 -16.55 -7.56
CA ILE A 331 2.66 -16.42 -6.84
C ILE A 331 1.50 -16.48 -7.84
N GLN A 332 0.29 -16.72 -7.33
CA GLN A 332 -0.94 -16.51 -8.09
C GLN A 332 -1.71 -15.34 -7.47
N PRO A 333 -2.50 -14.59 -8.26
CA PRO A 333 -3.28 -13.46 -7.75
C PRO A 333 -4.18 -13.89 -6.58
N VAL A 334 -3.85 -13.49 -5.36
CA VAL A 334 -4.70 -13.70 -4.18
C VAL A 334 -5.69 -12.53 -4.06
N GLN A 335 -6.91 -12.78 -3.58
CA GLN A 335 -7.93 -11.75 -3.37
C GLN A 335 -7.55 -10.64 -2.37
N ASN A 336 -6.36 -10.68 -1.76
CA ASN A 336 -5.92 -9.74 -0.72
C ASN A 336 -5.95 -8.28 -1.14
N ASN A 337 -5.82 -7.98 -2.43
CA ASN A 337 -5.81 -6.60 -2.92
C ASN A 337 -7.20 -6.06 -3.30
N LYS A 338 -8.27 -6.82 -3.06
CA LYS A 338 -9.63 -6.48 -3.47
C LYS A 338 -10.08 -5.10 -2.97
N GLU A 339 -9.74 -4.73 -1.74
CA GLU A 339 -10.15 -3.44 -1.16
C GLU A 339 -9.53 -2.24 -1.89
N ILE A 340 -8.26 -2.35 -2.30
CA ILE A 340 -7.58 -1.30 -3.09
C ILE A 340 -8.24 -1.20 -4.47
N ILE A 341 -8.52 -2.35 -5.10
CA ILE A 341 -9.18 -2.39 -6.40
C ILE A 341 -10.60 -1.80 -6.33
N ASP A 342 -11.37 -2.10 -5.28
CA ASP A 342 -12.72 -1.58 -5.08
C ASP A 342 -12.70 -0.05 -4.93
N VAL A 343 -11.77 0.50 -4.14
CA VAL A 343 -11.60 1.96 -3.99
C VAL A 343 -11.21 2.61 -5.31
N LEU A 344 -10.23 2.06 -6.03
CA LEU A 344 -9.83 2.58 -7.34
C LEU A 344 -10.97 2.49 -8.36
N THR A 345 -11.78 1.44 -8.30
CA THR A 345 -12.95 1.24 -9.18
C THR A 345 -14.04 2.27 -8.90
N SER A 346 -14.17 2.72 -7.66
CA SER A 346 -15.12 3.78 -7.30
C SER A 346 -14.75 5.14 -7.90
N ARG A 347 -13.46 5.40 -8.18
CA ARG A 347 -12.92 6.67 -8.72
C ARG A 347 -13.14 6.79 -10.23
N LYS A 348 -14.40 6.95 -10.65
CA LYS A 348 -14.79 6.98 -12.08
C LYS A 348 -14.23 8.16 -12.87
N GLU A 349 -13.93 9.27 -12.21
CA GLU A 349 -13.42 10.49 -12.84
C GLU A 349 -11.88 10.59 -12.82
N ASP A 350 -11.21 9.69 -12.10
CA ASP A 350 -9.76 9.65 -12.01
C ASP A 350 -9.16 8.84 -13.17
N LYS A 351 -8.50 9.54 -14.10
CA LYS A 351 -7.88 8.93 -15.27
C LYS A 351 -6.76 7.95 -14.91
N GLU A 352 -5.94 8.24 -13.90
CA GLU A 352 -4.83 7.36 -13.49
C GLU A 352 -5.37 6.06 -12.90
N ALA A 353 -6.43 6.14 -12.09
CA ALA A 353 -7.10 4.96 -11.54
C ALA A 353 -7.68 4.08 -12.65
N LEU A 354 -8.39 4.67 -13.61
CA LEU A 354 -8.98 3.96 -14.74
C LEU A 354 -7.91 3.29 -15.64
N GLU A 355 -6.81 3.98 -15.91
CA GLU A 355 -5.70 3.42 -16.69
C GLU A 355 -5.01 2.26 -15.97
N PHE A 356 -4.80 2.40 -14.66
CA PHE A 356 -4.26 1.31 -13.83
C PHE A 356 -5.18 0.09 -13.83
N LEU A 357 -6.48 0.26 -13.60
CA LEU A 357 -7.45 -0.84 -13.61
C LEU A 357 -7.50 -1.57 -14.96
N ARG A 358 -7.47 -0.82 -16.08
CA ARG A 358 -7.36 -1.42 -17.42
C ARG A 358 -6.07 -2.21 -17.59
N SER A 359 -4.97 -1.74 -17.00
CA SER A 359 -3.67 -2.39 -17.13
C SER A 359 -3.60 -3.75 -16.42
N ILE A 360 -4.25 -3.89 -15.26
CA ILE A 360 -4.26 -5.16 -14.52
C ILE A 360 -5.28 -6.16 -15.08
N THR A 361 -6.41 -5.69 -15.64
CA THR A 361 -7.42 -6.58 -16.26
C THR A 361 -6.96 -7.15 -17.59
N THR A 362 -6.07 -6.45 -18.31
CA THR A 362 -5.51 -6.91 -19.60
C THR A 362 -4.30 -7.83 -19.41
N ALA A 363 -3.91 -8.15 -18.17
CA ALA A 363 -2.69 -8.90 -17.89
C ALA A 363 -2.80 -10.42 -18.18
N TYR A 364 -4.04 -10.95 -18.25
CA TYR A 364 -4.38 -12.37 -18.40
C TYR A 364 -5.30 -12.62 -19.59
#